data_AF-A0A542EVH7-F1
#
_entry.id   AF-A0A542EVH7-F1
#
_cell.length_a   1.000
_cell.length_b   1.000
_cell.length_c   1.000
_cell.angle_alpha   90.00
_cell.angle_beta   90.00
_cell.angle_gamma   90.00
#
_symmetry.space_group_name_H-M   'P 1'
#
loop_
_entity.id
_entity.type
_entity.pdbx_description
1 polymer ?
#
loop_
_entity_poly.entity_id
_entity_poly.type
_entity_poly.pdbx_seq_one_letter_code
_entity_poly.pdbx_strand_id
1 'polypeptide(L)'
;MELGEVLRDRRKAAGRTIASVAIDAGLSVPYIANLENGRGNPTLSALDRLATALGARLAVRIGDEEPEPSASVGAELLAGSDRADRIIAGLAQGRSRAATRRRLVEAVDALALVIGRPPNAADLNRLLDLLQLAEVP
;
A
#
# COMPACT_ATOMS: atom_id res chain seq x y z
N MET A 1 -9.90 -6.93 -10.08
CA MET A 1 -9.32 -8.23 -9.71
C MET A 1 -10.30 -8.90 -8.79
N GLU A 2 -10.83 -10.04 -9.21
CA GLU A 2 -11.67 -10.87 -8.36
C GLU A 2 -10.79 -11.65 -7.38
N LEU A 3 -11.29 -11.92 -6.17
CA LEU A 3 -10.53 -12.62 -5.11
C LEU A 3 -9.93 -13.96 -5.60
N GLY A 4 -10.69 -14.72 -6.40
CA GLY A 4 -10.24 -15.99 -6.96
C GLY A 4 -9.01 -15.87 -7.88
N GLU A 5 -8.93 -14.80 -8.67
CA GLU A 5 -7.78 -14.54 -9.55
C GLU A 5 -6.52 -14.25 -8.73
N VAL A 6 -6.65 -13.42 -7.69
CA VAL A 6 -5.53 -13.08 -6.79
C VAL A 6 -4.95 -14.33 -6.12
N LEU A 7 -5.82 -15.25 -5.67
CA LEU A 7 -5.40 -16.51 -5.04
C LEU A 7 -4.69 -17.43 -6.05
N ARG A 8 -5.22 -17.54 -7.27
CA ARG A 8 -4.63 -18.34 -8.34
C ARG A 8 -3.26 -17.81 -8.76
N ASP A 9 -3.13 -16.51 -8.93
CA ASP A 9 -1.89 -15.89 -9.40
C ASP A 9 -0.79 -16.03 -8.36
N ARG A 10 -1.11 -15.82 -7.08
CA ARG A 10 -0.17 -16.09 -5.98
C ARG A 10 0.27 -17.55 -5.94
N ARG A 11 -0.67 -18.50 -6.07
CA ARG A 11 -0.34 -19.93 -6.12
C ARG A 11 0.61 -20.24 -7.27
N LYS A 12 0.32 -19.74 -8.47
CA LYS A 12 1.15 -19.93 -9.67
C LYS A 12 2.53 -19.30 -9.51
N ALA A 13 2.61 -18.09 -8.97
CA ALA A 13 3.87 -17.40 -8.68
C ALA A 13 4.74 -18.18 -7.66
N ALA A 14 4.12 -18.86 -6.71
CA ALA A 14 4.79 -19.75 -5.77
C ALA A 14 5.14 -21.14 -6.36
N GLY A 15 4.80 -21.42 -7.62
CA GLY A 15 5.05 -22.72 -8.27
C GLY A 15 4.27 -23.88 -7.66
N ARG A 16 3.19 -23.61 -6.91
CA ARG A 16 2.47 -24.64 -6.14
C ARG A 16 1.28 -25.20 -6.92
N THR A 17 1.00 -26.49 -6.75
CA THR A 17 -0.24 -27.11 -7.25
C THR A 17 -1.40 -26.82 -6.30
N ILE A 18 -2.64 -26.90 -6.79
CA ILE A 18 -3.84 -26.78 -5.93
C ILE A 18 -3.81 -27.85 -4.83
N ALA A 19 -3.40 -29.08 -5.16
CA ALA A 19 -3.25 -30.16 -4.20
C ALA A 19 -2.26 -29.85 -3.07
N SER A 20 -1.11 -29.25 -3.41
CA SER A 20 -0.12 -28.85 -2.40
C SER A 20 -0.67 -27.78 -1.46
N VAL A 21 -1.35 -26.75 -1.99
CA VAL A 21 -1.95 -25.69 -1.16
C VAL A 21 -3.12 -26.22 -0.34
N ALA A 22 -3.91 -27.15 -0.88
CA ALA A 22 -5.03 -27.78 -0.20
C ALA A 22 -4.59 -28.51 1.08
N ILE A 23 -3.46 -29.23 1.02
CA ILE A 23 -2.89 -29.92 2.18
C ILE A 23 -2.50 -28.91 3.27
N ASP A 24 -1.71 -27.90 2.91
CA ASP A 24 -1.23 -26.89 3.87
C ASP A 24 -2.37 -26.06 4.47
N ALA A 25 -3.34 -25.67 3.63
CA ALA A 25 -4.52 -24.94 4.08
C ALA A 25 -5.49 -25.84 4.84
N GLY A 26 -5.36 -27.17 4.76
CA GLY A 26 -6.33 -28.17 5.22
C GLY A 26 -7.73 -27.96 4.64
N LEU A 27 -7.79 -27.61 3.36
CA LEU A 27 -9.01 -27.44 2.57
C LEU A 27 -9.06 -28.50 1.47
N SER A 28 -10.22 -28.75 0.87
CA SER A 28 -10.30 -29.71 -0.24
C SER A 28 -9.83 -29.10 -1.56
N VAL A 29 -9.24 -29.92 -2.43
CA VAL A 29 -8.83 -29.51 -3.79
C VAL A 29 -10.00 -28.94 -4.60
N PRO A 30 -11.20 -29.57 -4.64
CA PRO A 30 -12.35 -29.01 -5.36
C PRO A 30 -12.78 -27.65 -4.81
N TYR A 31 -12.67 -27.43 -3.50
CA TYR A 31 -13.03 -26.17 -2.87
C TYR A 31 -12.10 -25.03 -3.31
N ILE A 32 -10.78 -25.23 -3.27
CA ILE A 32 -9.82 -24.23 -3.76
C ILE A 32 -9.97 -24.00 -5.26
N ALA A 33 -10.18 -25.05 -6.05
CA ALA A 33 -10.39 -24.91 -7.50
C ALA A 33 -11.65 -24.08 -7.82
N ASN A 34 -12.75 -24.29 -7.08
CA ASN A 34 -13.94 -23.46 -7.21
C ASN A 34 -13.66 -22.00 -6.83
N LEU A 35 -12.97 -21.78 -5.72
CA LEU A 35 -12.63 -20.44 -5.24
C LEU A 35 -11.74 -19.69 -6.24
N GLU A 36 -10.71 -20.33 -6.79
CA GLU A 36 -9.86 -19.73 -7.84
C GLU A 36 -10.67 -19.36 -9.10
N ASN A 37 -11.76 -20.08 -9.38
CA ASN A 37 -12.68 -19.79 -10.48
C ASN A 37 -13.80 -18.79 -10.11
N GLY A 38 -13.71 -18.13 -8.96
CA GLY A 38 -14.72 -17.16 -8.50
C GLY A 38 -16.04 -17.81 -8.11
N ARG A 39 -16.05 -19.11 -7.79
CA ARG A 39 -17.25 -19.85 -7.39
C ARG A 39 -17.27 -20.12 -5.89
N GLY A 40 -18.44 -19.93 -5.28
CA GLY A 40 -18.70 -20.21 -3.87
C GLY A 40 -18.62 -18.97 -2.98
N ASN A 41 -18.94 -19.15 -1.69
CA ASN A 41 -18.89 -18.10 -0.68
C ASN A 41 -17.95 -18.56 0.45
N PRO A 42 -16.65 -18.23 0.39
CA PRO A 42 -15.70 -18.70 1.40
C PRO A 42 -15.90 -17.99 2.74
N THR A 43 -15.67 -18.72 3.83
CA THR A 43 -15.64 -18.11 5.16
C THR A 43 -14.33 -17.35 5.38
N LEU A 44 -14.30 -16.38 6.30
CA LEU A 44 -13.06 -15.69 6.68
C LEU A 44 -11.97 -16.67 7.14
N SER A 45 -12.35 -17.72 7.88
CA SER A 45 -11.41 -18.77 8.31
C SER A 45 -10.81 -19.53 7.12
N ALA A 46 -11.60 -19.85 6.09
CA ALA A 46 -11.08 -20.51 4.90
C ALA A 46 -10.11 -19.61 4.13
N LEU A 47 -10.43 -18.31 4.03
CA LEU A 47 -9.56 -17.32 3.40
C LEU A 47 -8.24 -17.13 4.16
N ASP A 48 -8.28 -17.10 5.49
CA ASP A 48 -7.09 -16.94 6.33
C ASP A 48 -6.15 -18.14 6.22
N ARG A 49 -6.70 -19.35 6.25
CA ARG A 49 -5.95 -20.60 6.06
C ARG A 49 -5.30 -20.65 4.68
N LEU A 50 -6.04 -20.24 3.64
CA LEU A 50 -5.52 -20.21 2.28
C LEU A 50 -4.44 -19.15 2.10
N ALA A 51 -4.63 -17.95 2.66
CA ALA A 51 -3.62 -16.89 2.65
C ALA A 51 -2.34 -17.35 3.34
N THR A 52 -2.46 -17.95 4.53
CA THR A 52 -1.33 -18.50 5.29
C THR A 52 -0.58 -19.56 4.49
N ALA A 53 -1.29 -20.51 3.87
CA ALA A 53 -0.68 -21.54 3.02
C ALA A 53 0.04 -20.97 1.77
N LEU A 54 -0.35 -19.77 1.34
CA LEU A 54 0.28 -19.04 0.22
C LEU A 54 1.34 -18.03 0.68
N GLY A 55 1.73 -18.02 1.96
CA GLY A 55 2.71 -17.09 2.51
C GLY A 55 2.22 -15.64 2.56
N ALA A 56 0.90 -15.44 2.66
CA ALA A 56 0.25 -14.14 2.77
C ALA A 56 -0.49 -13.99 4.11
N ARG A 57 -0.87 -12.76 4.45
CA ARG A 57 -1.71 -12.44 5.60
C ARG A 57 -3.08 -11.95 5.11
N LEU A 58 -4.16 -12.49 5.66
CA LEU A 58 -5.49 -11.95 5.42
C LEU A 58 -5.67 -10.67 6.26
N ALA A 59 -6.09 -9.59 5.61
CA ALA A 59 -6.51 -8.36 6.26
C ALA A 59 -7.93 -8.03 5.80
N VAL A 60 -8.86 -7.88 6.75
CA VAL A 60 -10.26 -7.57 6.48
C VAL A 60 -10.57 -6.25 7.19
N ARG A 61 -11.11 -5.29 6.45
CA ARG A 61 -11.51 -3.98 6.97
C ARG A 61 -12.96 -3.75 6.59
N ILE A 62 -13.76 -3.30 7.55
CA ILE A 62 -15.15 -2.90 7.37
C ILE A 62 -15.25 -1.47 7.89
N GLY A 63 -15.69 -0.52 7.04
CA GLY A 63 -15.86 0.89 7.41
C GLY A 63 -16.35 1.73 6.23
N ASP A 64 -16.97 2.86 6.54
CA ASP A 64 -17.54 3.82 5.57
C ASP A 64 -16.52 4.89 5.11
N GLU A 65 -15.29 4.85 5.63
CA GLU A 65 -14.24 5.84 5.37
C GLU A 65 -13.10 5.28 4.52
N GLU A 66 -12.62 6.12 3.59
CA GLU A 66 -11.36 5.97 2.86
C GLU A 66 -10.21 5.65 3.84
N PRO A 67 -9.20 4.86 3.43
CA PRO A 67 -8.21 4.34 4.35
C PRO A 67 -7.56 5.46 5.16
N GLU A 68 -7.72 5.42 6.48
CA GLU A 68 -6.81 6.07 7.42
C GLU A 68 -5.39 5.68 6.99
N PRO A 69 -4.55 6.64 6.57
CA PRO A 69 -3.23 6.34 6.08
C PRO A 69 -2.48 5.60 7.18
N SER A 70 -1.84 4.48 6.82
CA SER A 70 -0.76 3.93 7.66
C SER A 70 0.12 5.10 8.06
N ALA A 71 0.38 5.30 9.37
CA ALA A 71 1.12 6.45 9.91
C ALA A 71 2.15 6.97 8.89
N SER A 72 1.75 8.02 8.16
CA SER A 72 2.50 8.47 7.01
C SER A 72 3.70 9.21 7.57
N VAL A 73 4.89 8.63 7.39
CA VAL A 73 6.14 9.25 7.83
C VAL A 73 6.28 10.62 7.15
N GLY A 74 5.85 10.73 5.88
CA GLY A 74 5.75 12.01 5.20
C GLY A 74 4.81 13.00 5.89
N ALA A 75 3.61 12.59 6.29
CA ALA A 75 2.66 13.45 6.99
C ALA A 75 3.21 13.93 8.34
N GLU A 76 3.85 13.06 9.12
CA GLU A 76 4.49 13.41 10.40
C GLU A 76 5.64 14.39 10.21
N LEU A 77 6.54 14.12 9.26
CA LEU A 77 7.67 15.00 8.96
C LEU A 77 7.21 16.37 8.46
N LEU A 78 6.15 16.44 7.67
CA LEU A 78 5.58 17.69 7.18
C LEU A 78 4.86 18.46 8.30
N ALA A 79 4.12 17.78 9.17
CA ALA A 79 3.38 18.43 10.25
C ALA A 79 4.29 19.18 11.23
N GLY A 80 5.54 18.73 11.40
CA GLY A 80 6.56 19.39 12.21
C GLY A 80 7.47 20.36 11.45
N SER A 81 7.16 20.76 10.21
CA SER A 81 8.08 21.52 9.35
C SER A 81 7.50 22.84 8.83
N ASP A 82 7.82 23.94 9.53
CA ASP A 82 7.51 25.31 9.09
C ASP A 82 8.05 25.62 7.68
N ARG A 83 9.19 24.99 7.32
CA ARG A 83 9.79 25.17 5.99
C ARG A 83 8.93 24.52 4.91
N ALA A 84 8.41 23.32 5.16
CA ALA A 84 7.51 22.65 4.23
C ALA A 84 6.26 23.52 4.00
N ASP A 85 5.72 24.15 5.05
CA ASP A 85 4.56 25.04 4.93
C ASP A 85 4.82 26.27 4.06
N ARG A 86 6.01 26.89 4.18
CA ARG A 86 6.40 28.00 3.30
C ARG A 86 6.51 27.57 1.84
N ILE A 87 7.12 26.43 1.57
CA ILE A 87 7.29 25.91 0.20
C ILE A 87 5.94 25.48 -0.38
N ILE A 88 5.07 24.83 0.39
CA ILE A 88 3.70 24.50 -0.01
C ILE A 88 2.92 25.78 -0.37
N ALA A 89 3.09 26.85 0.40
CA ALA A 89 2.46 28.13 0.10
C ALA A 89 2.97 28.76 -1.21
N GLY A 90 4.27 28.60 -1.52
CA GLY A 90 4.88 29.03 -2.79
C GLY A 90 4.39 28.23 -3.99
N LEU A 91 4.41 26.89 -3.90
CA LEU A 91 4.01 25.95 -4.95
C LEU A 91 2.50 25.93 -5.25
N ALA A 92 1.67 26.42 -4.34
CA ALA A 92 0.22 26.41 -4.49
C ALA A 92 -0.31 27.44 -5.50
N GLN A 93 0.53 28.14 -6.27
CA GLN A 93 0.11 29.11 -7.30
C GLN A 93 -0.75 28.43 -8.39
N GLY A 94 -2.07 28.37 -8.17
CA GLY A 94 -3.08 27.72 -9.03
C GLY A 94 -3.60 26.35 -8.55
N ARG A 95 -3.15 25.84 -7.39
CA ARG A 95 -3.63 24.59 -6.78
C ARG A 95 -4.00 24.84 -5.31
N SER A 96 -4.86 24.02 -4.71
CA SER A 96 -5.11 24.16 -3.27
C SER A 96 -3.90 23.73 -2.45
N ARG A 97 -3.57 24.46 -1.37
CA ARG A 97 -2.49 24.09 -0.43
C ARG A 97 -2.66 22.67 0.11
N ALA A 98 -3.89 22.26 0.39
CA ALA A 98 -4.21 20.90 0.83
C ALA A 98 -3.83 19.85 -0.23
N ALA A 99 -4.13 20.10 -1.52
CA ALA A 99 -3.75 19.20 -2.59
C ALA A 99 -2.24 19.15 -2.82
N THR A 100 -1.54 20.29 -2.70
CA THR A 100 -0.08 20.36 -2.76
C THR A 100 0.56 19.61 -1.60
N ARG A 101 0.03 19.78 -0.38
CA ARG A 101 0.48 19.05 0.81
C ARG A 101 0.32 17.54 0.62
N ARG A 102 -0.86 17.06 0.18
CA ARG A 102 -1.08 15.62 -0.06
C ARG A 102 -0.09 15.04 -1.06
N ARG A 103 0.14 15.71 -2.19
CA ARG A 103 1.14 15.27 -3.19
C ARG A 103 2.56 15.24 -2.62
N LEU A 104 2.91 16.20 -1.76
CA LEU A 104 4.22 16.21 -1.12
C LEU A 104 4.36 15.07 -0.11
N VAL A 105 3.30 14.77 0.67
CA VAL A 105 3.26 13.59 1.54
C VAL A 105 3.46 12.30 0.73
N GLU A 106 2.69 12.12 -0.35
CA GLU A 106 2.83 10.98 -1.25
C GLU A 106 4.24 10.85 -1.83
N ALA A 107 4.85 11.97 -2.23
CA ALA A 107 6.22 11.99 -2.74
C ALA A 107 7.24 11.60 -1.66
N VAL A 108 7.09 12.09 -0.43
CA VAL A 108 7.98 11.74 0.69
C VAL A 108 7.82 10.27 1.05
N ASP A 109 6.61 9.75 1.15
CA ASP A 109 6.37 8.34 1.43
C ASP A 109 6.93 7.43 0.31
N ALA A 110 6.79 7.84 -0.95
CA ALA A 110 7.35 7.12 -2.10
C ALA A 110 8.88 7.06 -2.08
N LEU A 111 9.58 8.02 -1.43
CA LEU A 111 11.04 7.95 -1.28
C LEU A 111 11.49 6.67 -0.59
N ALA A 112 10.69 6.12 0.33
CA ALA A 112 11.03 4.88 1.05
C ALA A 112 11.29 3.71 0.09
N LEU A 113 10.56 3.66 -1.03
CA LEU A 113 10.73 2.63 -2.05
C LEU A 113 12.05 2.77 -2.81
N VAL A 114 12.56 4.00 -2.93
CA VAL A 114 13.80 4.31 -3.66
C VAL A 114 15.02 4.16 -2.75
N ILE A 115 14.94 4.68 -1.52
CA ILE A 115 16.08 4.69 -0.58
C ILE A 115 16.16 3.41 0.27
N GLY A 116 15.16 2.55 0.23
CA GLY A 116 15.12 1.27 0.95
C GLY A 116 14.98 1.39 2.48
N ARG A 117 14.61 2.57 2.99
CA ARG A 117 14.39 2.86 4.42
C ARG A 117 13.34 3.97 4.60
N PRO A 118 12.73 4.13 5.78
CA PRO A 118 11.86 5.27 6.05
C PRO A 118 12.58 6.61 5.83
N PRO A 119 11.93 7.60 5.18
CA PRO A 119 12.48 8.94 5.04
C PRO A 119 12.57 9.61 6.42
N ASN A 120 13.56 10.48 6.59
CA ASN A 120 13.73 11.28 7.81
C ASN A 120 13.73 12.79 7.47
N ALA A 121 13.90 13.63 8.49
CA ALA A 121 13.91 15.08 8.33
C ALA A 121 14.99 15.60 7.35
N ALA A 122 16.15 14.94 7.27
CA ALA A 122 17.19 15.31 6.31
C ALA A 122 16.78 14.99 4.86
N ASP A 123 16.08 13.87 4.65
CA ASP A 123 15.54 13.51 3.34
C ASP A 123 14.45 14.50 2.90
N LEU A 124 13.56 14.88 3.83
CA LEU A 124 12.56 15.93 3.59
C LEU A 124 13.25 17.26 3.19
N ASN A 125 14.25 17.70 3.95
CA ASN A 125 14.95 18.96 3.65
C ASN A 125 15.60 18.95 2.27
N ARG A 126 16.23 17.84 1.86
CA ARG A 126 16.81 17.72 0.51
C ARG A 126 15.74 17.77 -0.57
N LEU A 127 14.60 17.13 -0.37
CA LEU A 127 13.48 17.21 -1.32
C LEU A 127 12.96 18.65 -1.43
N LEU A 128 12.82 19.34 -0.31
CA LEU A 128 12.42 20.75 -0.26
C LEU A 128 13.43 21.67 -0.96
N ASP A 129 14.73 21.41 -0.81
CA ASP A 129 15.78 22.14 -1.53
C ASP A 129 15.65 21.95 -3.04
N LEU A 130 15.41 20.72 -3.51
CA LEU A 130 15.20 20.43 -4.93
C LEU A 130 13.95 21.13 -5.49
N LEU A 131 12.84 21.10 -4.76
CA LEU A 131 11.62 21.79 -5.17
C LEU A 131 11.82 23.31 -5.25
N GLN A 132 12.54 23.87 -4.28
CA GLN A 132 12.87 25.29 -4.26
C GLN A 132 13.78 25.68 -5.43
N LEU A 133 14.78 24.86 -5.76
CA LEU A 133 15.65 25.08 -6.92
C LEU A 133 14.87 25.02 -8.24
N ALA A 134 13.84 24.16 -8.33
CA ALA A 134 12.99 24.07 -9.51
C ALA A 134 12.02 25.25 -9.68
N GLU A 135 11.78 26.03 -8.62
CA GLU A 135 10.94 27.25 -8.65
C GLU A 135 11.72 28.53 -8.99
N VAL A 136 13.05 28.51 -9.02
CA VAL A 136 13.84 29.69 -9.41
C VAL A 136 13.82 29.81 -10.94
N PRO A 137 13.27 30.90 -11.51
CA PRO A 137 13.27 31.13 -12.96
C PRO A 137 14.66 31.40 -13.54
#